data_AF-A0A7L4Z245-F1
#
_entry.id   AF-A0A7L4Z245-F1
#
_cell.length_a   1.000
_cell.length_b   1.000
_cell.length_c   1.000
_cell.angle_alpha   90.00
_cell.angle_beta   90.00
_cell.angle_gamma   90.00
#
_symmetry.space_group_name_H-M   'P 1'
#
loop_
_entity.id
_entity.type
_entity.pdbx_description
1 polymer ?
#
loop_
_entity_poly.entity_id
_entity_poly.type
_entity_poly.pdbx_seq_one_letter_code
_entity_poly.pdbx_strand_id
1 'polypeptide(L)'
;MDRRTFLTYSAISLTGLAAQWATVEPERLASALGGKRVDAELVDRLEETSGRLTALPTERRQHTVRLLDAHLATTTELIEGGRYDEDTGRRLHLLAANLATTCGWYRFDQGRHWAAGKLWGAALRSAHAAGDRDHGAGVLSDFAYQSNWLGRPKVSVDQLGHALSGTRHPTARSLLFLRRARAHAALG
;
A
#
# COMPACT_ATOMS: atom_id res chain seq x y z
N MET A 1 -6.55 -6.48 36.52
CA MET A 1 -5.30 -6.35 35.74
C MET A 1 -4.67 -5.01 36.08
N ASP A 2 -3.44 -5.06 36.59
CA ASP A 2 -2.81 -3.99 37.36
C ASP A 2 -2.10 -2.97 36.45
N ARG A 3 -2.44 -1.69 36.61
CA ARG A 3 -1.90 -0.56 35.83
C ARG A 3 -0.40 -0.34 36.07
N ARG A 4 0.15 -0.90 37.14
CA ARG A 4 1.58 -0.78 37.50
C ARG A 4 2.52 -1.69 36.70
N THR A 5 2.02 -2.77 36.10
CA THR A 5 2.84 -3.65 35.23
C THR A 5 2.99 -3.10 33.80
N PHE A 6 2.15 -2.13 33.42
CA PHE A 6 2.11 -1.54 32.08
C PHE A 6 3.15 -0.44 31.82
N LEU A 7 3.81 0.09 32.85
CA LEU A 7 4.79 1.18 32.70
C LEU A 7 6.25 0.72 32.65
N THR A 8 6.55 -0.48 33.14
CA THR A 8 7.94 -0.98 33.21
C THR A 8 8.40 -1.64 31.90
N TYR A 9 7.48 -2.07 31.05
CA TYR A 9 7.79 -2.62 29.71
C TYR A 9 7.88 -1.56 28.60
N SER A 10 7.68 -0.27 28.89
CA SER A 10 7.38 0.74 27.86
C SER A 10 8.47 1.78 27.60
N ALA A 11 9.49 1.90 28.44
CA ALA A 11 10.54 2.92 28.24
C ALA A 11 11.91 2.31 27.88
N ILE A 12 12.29 1.22 28.53
CA ILE A 12 13.58 0.54 28.29
C ILE A 12 13.55 -0.23 26.96
N SER A 13 12.41 -0.81 26.59
CA SER A 13 12.21 -1.51 25.30
C SER A 13 12.18 -0.55 24.11
N LEU A 14 11.52 0.61 24.26
CA LEU A 14 11.41 1.63 23.23
C LEU A 14 12.72 2.38 23.01
N THR A 15 13.52 2.61 24.07
CA THR A 15 14.86 3.19 23.94
C THR A 15 15.83 2.23 23.27
N GLY A 16 15.74 0.92 23.59
CA GLY A 16 16.53 -0.13 22.91
C GLY A 16 16.16 -0.29 21.43
N LEU A 17 14.86 -0.30 21.10
CA LEU A 17 14.36 -0.31 19.72
C LEU A 17 14.72 0.99 18.98
N ALA A 18 14.60 2.15 19.62
CA ALA A 18 14.98 3.42 19.03
C ALA A 18 16.50 3.53 18.84
N ALA A 19 17.32 3.00 19.74
CA ALA A 19 18.78 2.96 19.59
C ALA A 19 19.21 1.97 18.49
N GLN A 20 18.51 0.84 18.35
CA GLN A 20 18.72 -0.13 17.28
C GLN A 20 18.28 0.42 15.90
N TRP A 21 17.14 1.14 15.87
CA TRP A 21 16.66 1.93 14.72
C TRP A 21 17.59 3.10 14.39
N ALA A 22 18.26 3.70 15.38
CA ALA A 22 19.12 4.87 15.21
C ALA A 22 20.58 4.54 14.84
N THR A 23 21.01 3.28 14.88
CA THR A 23 22.44 2.95 14.68
C THR A 23 22.74 2.04 13.50
N VAL A 24 21.78 1.23 13.03
CA VAL A 24 22.02 0.27 11.92
C VAL A 24 21.13 0.56 10.69
N GLU A 25 19.93 1.11 10.89
CA GLU A 25 18.99 1.48 9.82
C GLU A 25 19.23 2.84 9.16
N PRO A 26 19.70 3.92 9.83
CA PRO A 26 19.76 5.24 9.20
C PRO A 26 20.87 5.31 8.17
N GLU A 27 21.99 4.64 8.40
CA GLU A 27 23.13 4.67 7.47
C GLU A 27 22.82 3.93 6.16
N ARG A 28 22.19 2.76 6.23
CA ARG A 28 21.79 2.00 5.03
C ARG A 28 20.71 2.72 4.25
N LEU A 29 19.68 3.23 4.95
CA LEU A 29 18.61 3.99 4.32
C LEU A 29 19.12 5.33 3.75
N ALA A 30 19.92 6.10 4.51
CA ALA A 30 20.50 7.35 4.02
C ALA A 30 21.49 7.12 2.87
N SER A 31 22.25 6.02 2.92
CA SER A 31 23.11 5.58 1.81
C SER A 31 22.29 5.30 0.55
N ALA A 32 21.20 4.53 0.67
CA ALA A 32 20.30 4.20 -0.43
C ALA A 32 19.59 5.44 -1.00
N LEU A 33 19.07 6.33 -0.14
CA LEU A 33 18.48 7.62 -0.52
C LEU A 33 19.51 8.58 -1.14
N GLY A 34 20.78 8.46 -0.76
CA GLY A 34 21.92 9.13 -1.40
C GLY A 34 22.33 8.52 -2.76
N GLY A 35 21.52 7.62 -3.31
CA GLY A 35 21.73 6.98 -4.61
C GLY A 35 22.70 5.81 -4.61
N LYS A 36 23.04 5.24 -3.45
CA LYS A 36 23.82 4.00 -3.38
C LYS A 36 22.92 2.77 -3.60
N ARG A 37 23.53 1.58 -3.61
CA ARG A 37 22.83 0.33 -3.91
C ARG A 37 21.74 0.06 -2.86
N VAL A 38 20.51 -0.19 -3.31
CA VAL A 38 19.44 -0.75 -2.47
C VAL A 38 19.63 -2.27 -2.48
N ASP A 39 19.81 -2.85 -1.29
CA ASP A 39 19.99 -4.30 -1.14
C ASP A 39 18.67 -4.98 -0.72
N ALA A 40 18.64 -6.30 -0.88
CA ALA A 40 17.47 -7.11 -0.57
C ALA A 40 17.10 -7.04 0.92
N GLU A 41 18.09 -6.90 1.82
CA GLU A 41 17.85 -6.81 3.26
C GLU A 41 17.08 -5.53 3.62
N LEU A 42 17.42 -4.40 3.00
CA LEU A 42 16.65 -3.17 3.16
C LEU A 42 15.21 -3.36 2.66
N VAL A 43 15.00 -4.02 1.52
CA VAL A 43 13.65 -4.28 1.01
C VAL A 43 12.86 -5.22 1.93
N ASP A 44 13.47 -6.27 2.48
CA ASP A 44 12.86 -7.15 3.48
C ASP A 44 12.33 -6.35 4.68
N ARG A 45 13.14 -5.40 5.17
CA ARG A 45 12.77 -4.53 6.30
C ARG A 45 11.62 -3.58 5.97
N LEU A 46 11.61 -3.02 4.76
CA LEU A 46 10.53 -2.15 4.31
C LEU A 46 9.21 -2.93 4.20
N GLU A 47 9.26 -4.16 3.67
CA GLU A 47 8.11 -5.06 3.59
C GLU A 47 7.61 -5.47 4.99
N GLU A 48 8.52 -5.83 5.90
CA GLU A 48 8.21 -6.16 7.29
C GLU A 48 7.52 -4.98 8.01
N THR A 49 8.04 -3.77 7.83
CA THR A 49 7.49 -2.54 8.42
C THR A 49 6.08 -2.27 7.89
N SER A 50 5.86 -2.42 6.58
CA SER A 50 4.53 -2.29 5.98
C SER A 50 3.55 -3.33 6.55
N GLY A 51 3.98 -4.59 6.68
CA GLY A 51 3.18 -5.66 7.29
C GLY A 51 2.77 -5.33 8.73
N ARG A 52 3.71 -4.84 9.55
CA ARG A 52 3.43 -4.41 10.92
C ARG A 52 2.45 -3.24 10.99
N LEU A 53 2.62 -2.23 10.14
CA LEU A 53 1.75 -1.04 10.12
C LEU A 53 0.32 -1.39 9.70
N THR A 54 0.15 -2.24 8.68
CA THR A 54 -1.17 -2.66 8.19
C THR A 54 -1.92 -3.60 9.13
N ALA A 55 -1.20 -4.34 9.98
CA ALA A 55 -1.79 -5.20 11.02
C ALA A 55 -2.29 -4.45 12.26
N LEU A 56 -1.98 -3.16 12.42
CA LEU A 56 -2.42 -2.39 13.59
C LEU A 56 -3.94 -2.18 13.62
N PRO A 57 -4.58 -2.24 14.80
CA PRO A 57 -6.03 -2.05 14.93
C PRO A 57 -6.53 -0.73 14.34
N THR A 58 -7.76 -0.77 13.82
CA THR A 58 -8.41 0.38 13.15
C THR A 58 -8.51 1.63 14.04
N GLU A 59 -8.59 1.46 15.36
CA GLU A 59 -8.63 2.58 16.33
C GLU A 59 -7.36 3.45 16.30
N ARG A 60 -6.24 2.91 15.81
CA ARG A 60 -4.96 3.64 15.69
C ARG A 60 -4.75 4.26 14.30
N ARG A 61 -5.73 4.14 13.40
CA ARG A 61 -5.65 4.57 11.98
C ARG A 61 -5.07 5.98 11.77
N GLN A 62 -5.43 6.94 12.63
CA GLN A 62 -4.95 8.33 12.52
C GLN A 62 -3.42 8.47 12.69
N HIS A 63 -2.80 7.61 13.49
CA HIS A 63 -1.34 7.62 13.69
C HIS A 63 -0.66 6.76 12.63
N THR A 64 -1.27 5.63 12.26
CA THR A 64 -0.75 4.71 11.24
C THR A 64 -0.72 5.35 9.85
N VAL A 65 -1.70 6.18 9.49
CA VAL A 65 -1.76 6.78 8.14
C VAL A 65 -0.56 7.68 7.86
N ARG A 66 -0.08 8.46 8.84
CA ARG A 66 1.10 9.32 8.67
C ARG A 66 2.38 8.51 8.47
N LEU A 67 2.49 7.38 9.17
CA LEU A 67 3.61 6.45 9.02
C LEU A 67 3.57 5.75 7.66
N LEU A 68 2.39 5.35 7.20
CA LEU A 68 2.20 4.76 5.86
C LEU A 68 2.50 5.76 4.74
N ASP A 69 2.09 7.03 4.89
CA ASP A 69 2.42 8.10 3.94
C ASP A 69 3.95 8.28 3.86
N ALA A 70 4.64 8.34 5.00
CA ALA A 70 6.10 8.44 5.05
C ALA A 70 6.76 7.20 4.43
N HIS A 71 6.26 6.01 4.73
CA HIS A 71 6.77 4.76 4.19
C HIS A 71 6.61 4.66 2.67
N LEU A 72 5.48 5.13 2.14
CA LEU A 72 5.25 5.26 0.71
C LEU A 72 6.21 6.26 0.06
N ALA A 73 6.43 7.42 0.70
CA ALA A 73 7.36 8.43 0.21
C ALA A 73 8.79 7.86 0.13
N THR A 74 9.29 7.26 1.21
CA THR A 74 10.61 6.61 1.23
C THR A 74 10.73 5.53 0.16
N THR A 75 9.72 4.66 0.00
CA THR A 75 9.74 3.62 -1.03
C THR A 75 9.80 4.22 -2.44
N THR A 76 9.08 5.33 -2.67
CA THR A 76 9.08 6.04 -3.96
C THR A 76 10.43 6.69 -4.24
N GLU A 77 11.05 7.33 -3.25
CA GLU A 77 12.39 7.91 -3.37
C GLU A 77 13.44 6.83 -3.69
N LEU A 78 13.33 5.64 -3.08
CA LEU A 78 14.21 4.52 -3.40
C LEU A 78 14.02 4.01 -4.83
N ILE A 79 12.79 3.97 -5.34
CA ILE A 79 12.49 3.61 -6.75
C ILE A 79 13.09 4.65 -7.72
N GLU A 80 13.00 5.94 -7.39
CA GLU A 80 13.41 7.01 -8.29
C GLU A 80 14.93 7.26 -8.28
N GLY A 81 15.56 7.15 -7.12
CA GLY A 81 16.98 7.50 -6.92
C GLY A 81 17.92 6.32 -6.63
N GLY A 82 17.38 5.16 -6.25
CA GLY A 82 18.17 4.00 -5.86
C GLY A 82 18.81 3.25 -7.04
N ARG A 83 19.93 2.56 -6.77
CA ARG A 83 20.49 1.58 -7.70
C ARG A 83 20.16 0.17 -7.22
N TYR A 84 19.49 -0.63 -8.03
CA TYR A 84 19.07 -1.97 -7.65
C TYR A 84 18.97 -2.89 -8.87
N ASP A 85 18.98 -4.19 -8.63
CA ASP A 85 18.68 -5.19 -9.67
C ASP A 85 17.18 -5.31 -9.93
N GLU A 86 16.82 -6.03 -10.99
CA GLU A 86 15.44 -6.17 -11.45
C GLU A 86 14.52 -6.79 -10.40
N ASP A 87 15.00 -7.79 -9.64
CA ASP A 87 14.20 -8.43 -8.59
C ASP A 87 13.88 -7.46 -7.45
N THR A 88 14.89 -6.75 -6.95
CA THR A 88 14.74 -5.72 -5.92
C THR A 88 13.81 -4.60 -6.40
N GLY A 89 13.95 -4.16 -7.65
CA GLY A 89 13.09 -3.14 -8.26
C GLY A 89 11.63 -3.58 -8.35
N ARG A 90 11.38 -4.84 -8.76
CA ARG A 90 10.04 -5.42 -8.78
C ARG A 90 9.43 -5.43 -7.38
N ARG A 91 10.18 -5.86 -6.37
CA ARG A 91 9.72 -5.88 -4.97
C ARG A 91 9.38 -4.49 -4.43
N LEU A 92 10.22 -3.49 -4.71
CA LEU A 92 9.94 -2.10 -4.36
C LEU A 92 8.64 -1.60 -5.00
N HIS A 93 8.42 -1.89 -6.28
CA HIS A 93 7.17 -1.54 -6.96
C HIS A 93 5.93 -2.27 -6.39
N LEU A 94 6.06 -3.55 -6.02
CA LEU A 94 4.98 -4.27 -5.32
C LEU A 94 4.66 -3.62 -3.97
N LEU A 95 5.69 -3.27 -3.18
CA LEU A 95 5.53 -2.59 -1.90
C LEU A 95 4.86 -1.22 -2.09
N ALA A 96 5.31 -0.41 -3.06
CA ALA A 96 4.72 0.87 -3.38
C ALA A 96 3.25 0.75 -3.81
N ALA A 97 2.90 -0.28 -4.59
CA ALA A 97 1.52 -0.56 -4.98
C ALA A 97 0.63 -0.86 -3.77
N ASN A 98 1.08 -1.75 -2.87
CA ASN A 98 0.39 -2.08 -1.64
C ASN A 98 0.18 -0.86 -0.72
N LEU A 99 1.24 -0.07 -0.52
CA LEU A 99 1.20 1.12 0.34
C LEU A 99 0.29 2.20 -0.24
N ALA A 100 0.38 2.48 -1.54
CA ALA A 100 -0.46 3.46 -2.20
C ALA A 100 -1.94 3.04 -2.20
N THR A 101 -2.24 1.75 -2.42
CA THR A 101 -3.61 1.21 -2.29
C THR A 101 -4.16 1.43 -0.89
N THR A 102 -3.38 1.08 0.13
CA THR A 102 -3.74 1.25 1.53
C THR A 102 -3.98 2.72 1.87
N CYS A 103 -3.04 3.60 1.54
CA CYS A 103 -3.19 5.05 1.74
C CYS A 103 -4.41 5.61 0.99
N GLY A 104 -4.70 5.08 -0.21
CA GLY A 104 -5.89 5.41 -0.98
C GLY A 104 -7.18 5.14 -0.22
N TRP A 105 -7.30 3.96 0.39
CA TRP A 105 -8.45 3.61 1.24
C TRP A 105 -8.60 4.54 2.45
N TYR A 106 -7.49 4.92 3.11
CA TYR A 106 -7.53 5.93 4.17
C TYR A 106 -8.10 7.27 3.69
N ARG A 107 -7.73 7.73 2.49
CA ARG A 107 -8.28 8.97 1.93
C ARG A 107 -9.73 8.82 1.53
N PHE A 108 -10.11 7.66 1.00
CA PHE A 108 -11.49 7.37 0.64
C PHE A 108 -12.40 7.44 1.87
N ASP A 109 -12.03 6.77 2.97
CA ASP A 109 -12.77 6.77 4.23
C ASP A 109 -12.91 8.17 4.85
N GLN A 110 -11.98 9.07 4.56
CA GLN A 110 -12.00 10.48 4.96
C GLN A 110 -12.83 11.37 4.01
N GLY A 111 -13.51 10.82 3.02
CA GLY A 111 -14.25 11.57 1.99
C GLY A 111 -13.36 12.28 0.95
N ARG A 112 -12.03 12.05 0.99
CA ARG A 112 -11.06 12.69 0.09
C ARG A 112 -10.89 11.89 -1.21
N HIS A 113 -11.99 11.65 -1.92
CA HIS A 113 -12.07 10.74 -3.07
C HIS A 113 -11.11 11.09 -4.23
N TRP A 114 -10.86 12.37 -4.49
CA TRP A 114 -9.86 12.76 -5.49
C TRP A 114 -8.43 12.37 -5.07
N ALA A 115 -8.08 12.55 -3.79
CA ALA A 115 -6.78 12.14 -3.27
C ALA A 115 -6.64 10.61 -3.26
N ALA A 116 -7.72 9.87 -2.93
CA ALA A 116 -7.77 8.41 -3.05
C ALA A 116 -7.48 7.97 -4.49
N GLY A 117 -8.17 8.58 -5.47
CA GLY A 117 -7.95 8.28 -6.89
C GLY A 117 -6.53 8.54 -7.37
N LYS A 118 -5.84 9.57 -6.87
CA LYS A 118 -4.42 9.79 -7.19
C LYS A 118 -3.52 8.68 -6.65
N LEU A 119 -3.75 8.25 -5.42
CA LEU A 119 -2.98 7.18 -4.79
C LEU A 119 -3.22 5.84 -5.49
N TRP A 120 -4.47 5.50 -5.81
CA TRP A 120 -4.77 4.32 -6.62
C TRP A 120 -4.19 4.40 -8.04
N GLY A 121 -4.13 5.59 -8.63
CA GLY A 121 -3.44 5.80 -9.90
C GLY A 121 -1.94 5.50 -9.81
N ALA A 122 -1.29 5.89 -8.70
CA ALA A 122 0.10 5.54 -8.44
C ALA A 122 0.26 4.03 -8.18
N ALA A 123 -0.65 3.42 -7.41
CA ALA A 123 -0.64 1.99 -7.15
C ALA A 123 -0.74 1.16 -8.44
N LEU A 124 -1.63 1.56 -9.36
CA LEU A 124 -1.78 0.90 -10.66
C LEU A 124 -0.51 0.98 -11.52
N ARG A 125 0.17 2.13 -11.53
CA ARG A 125 1.45 2.29 -12.23
C ARG A 125 2.54 1.41 -11.64
N SER A 126 2.66 1.36 -10.31
CA SER A 126 3.64 0.51 -9.64
C SER A 126 3.34 -0.98 -9.84
N ALA A 127 2.09 -1.41 -9.76
CA ALA A 127 1.69 -2.79 -10.06
C ALA A 127 2.04 -3.17 -11.51
N HIS A 128 1.82 -2.25 -12.46
CA HIS A 128 2.23 -2.45 -13.85
C HIS A 128 3.75 -2.58 -14.00
N ALA A 129 4.54 -1.71 -13.35
CA ALA A 129 6.00 -1.77 -13.37
C ALA A 129 6.55 -3.07 -12.75
N ALA A 130 5.88 -3.62 -11.73
CA ALA A 130 6.19 -4.92 -11.14
C ALA A 130 5.71 -6.13 -11.98
N GLY A 131 4.90 -5.90 -13.02
CA GLY A 131 4.27 -6.98 -13.79
C GLY A 131 3.11 -7.70 -13.07
N ASP A 132 2.62 -7.16 -11.95
CA ASP A 132 1.57 -7.76 -11.14
C ASP A 132 0.18 -7.36 -11.64
N ARG A 133 -0.33 -8.18 -12.57
CA ARG A 133 -1.65 -7.96 -13.17
C ARG A 133 -2.81 -8.17 -12.20
N ASP A 134 -2.66 -9.05 -11.21
CA ASP A 134 -3.72 -9.34 -10.25
C ASP A 134 -3.86 -8.19 -9.25
N HIS A 135 -2.75 -7.62 -8.77
CA HIS A 135 -2.79 -6.39 -7.97
C HIS A 135 -3.39 -5.22 -8.77
N GLY A 136 -2.97 -5.05 -10.03
CA GLY A 136 -3.53 -4.01 -10.91
C GLY A 136 -5.05 -4.15 -11.11
N ALA A 137 -5.56 -5.38 -11.26
CA ALA A 137 -6.99 -5.65 -11.33
C ALA A 137 -7.71 -5.34 -10.01
N GLY A 138 -7.06 -5.60 -8.86
CA GLY A 138 -7.54 -5.18 -7.54
C GLY A 138 -7.72 -3.66 -7.45
N VAL A 139 -6.71 -2.89 -7.86
CA VAL A 139 -6.75 -1.41 -7.86
C VAL A 139 -7.86 -0.87 -8.79
N LEU A 140 -8.04 -1.46 -9.97
CA LEU A 140 -9.17 -1.10 -10.85
C LEU A 140 -10.53 -1.40 -10.20
N SER A 141 -10.60 -2.44 -9.37
CA SER A 141 -11.79 -2.74 -8.58
C SER A 141 -12.07 -1.69 -7.51
N ASP A 142 -11.03 -1.11 -6.92
CA ASP A 142 -11.17 -0.03 -5.93
C ASP A 142 -11.62 1.28 -6.60
N PHE A 143 -11.12 1.58 -7.79
CA PHE A 143 -11.68 2.64 -8.64
C PHE A 143 -13.16 2.42 -8.96
N ALA A 144 -13.54 1.18 -9.29
CA ALA A 144 -14.93 0.83 -9.56
C ALA A 144 -15.82 1.01 -8.31
N TYR A 145 -15.32 0.61 -7.14
CA TYR A 145 -16.00 0.85 -5.87
C TYR A 145 -16.27 2.35 -5.66
N GLN A 146 -15.27 3.21 -5.84
CA GLN A 146 -15.46 4.67 -5.75
C GLN A 146 -16.43 5.20 -6.80
N SER A 147 -16.38 4.72 -8.05
CA SER A 147 -17.34 5.12 -9.09
C SER A 147 -18.77 4.79 -8.68
N ASN A 148 -19.00 3.61 -8.11
CA ASN A 148 -20.31 3.21 -7.61
C ASN A 148 -20.75 4.07 -6.42
N TRP A 149 -19.86 4.32 -5.46
CA TRP A 149 -20.10 5.20 -4.31
C TRP A 149 -20.50 6.62 -4.72
N LEU A 150 -19.89 7.15 -5.78
CA LEU A 150 -20.18 8.48 -6.32
C LEU A 150 -21.37 8.52 -7.29
N GLY A 151 -22.19 7.46 -7.36
CA GLY A 151 -23.38 7.41 -8.21
C GLY A 151 -23.07 7.28 -9.71
N ARG A 152 -21.92 6.68 -10.06
CA ARG A 152 -21.47 6.47 -11.45
C ARG A 152 -21.35 4.97 -11.78
N PRO A 153 -22.43 4.18 -11.67
CA PRO A 153 -22.36 2.72 -11.81
C PRO A 153 -21.97 2.26 -13.22
N LYS A 154 -22.26 3.03 -14.28
CA LYS A 154 -21.79 2.73 -15.64
C LYS A 154 -20.26 2.70 -15.72
N VAL A 155 -19.61 3.71 -15.13
CA VAL A 155 -18.15 3.80 -15.07
C VAL A 155 -17.57 2.63 -14.25
N SER A 156 -18.25 2.26 -13.15
CA SER A 156 -17.87 1.07 -12.36
C SER A 156 -17.91 -0.22 -13.18
N VAL A 157 -18.94 -0.42 -14.01
CA VAL A 157 -19.04 -1.61 -14.88
C VAL A 157 -17.87 -1.68 -15.87
N ASP A 158 -17.54 -0.56 -16.51
CA ASP A 158 -16.45 -0.49 -17.49
C ASP A 158 -15.09 -0.78 -16.83
N GLN A 159 -14.83 -0.17 -15.67
CA GLN A 159 -13.62 -0.39 -14.87
C GLN A 159 -13.46 -1.86 -14.45
N LEU A 160 -14.55 -2.51 -14.02
CA LEU A 160 -14.55 -3.94 -13.66
C LEU A 160 -14.37 -4.84 -14.90
N GLY A 161 -14.84 -4.41 -16.07
CA GLY A 161 -14.54 -5.07 -17.34
C GLY A 161 -13.03 -5.10 -17.63
N HIS A 162 -12.35 -3.96 -17.46
CA HIS A 162 -10.90 -3.89 -17.60
C HIS A 162 -10.17 -4.73 -16.55
N ALA A 163 -10.60 -4.68 -15.29
CA ALA A 163 -10.02 -5.52 -14.22
C ALA A 163 -10.09 -7.01 -14.59
N LEU A 164 -11.25 -7.49 -15.04
CA LEU A 164 -11.47 -8.88 -15.47
C LEU A 164 -10.59 -9.32 -16.64
N SER A 165 -10.21 -8.40 -17.52
CA SER A 165 -9.31 -8.69 -18.64
C SER A 165 -7.85 -8.87 -18.21
N GLY A 166 -7.45 -8.24 -17.09
CA GLY A 166 -6.08 -8.30 -16.58
C GLY A 166 -5.83 -9.44 -15.58
N THR A 167 -6.83 -9.79 -14.75
CA THR A 167 -6.65 -10.78 -13.67
C THR A 167 -6.60 -12.22 -14.18
N ARG A 168 -5.69 -13.00 -13.58
CA ARG A 168 -5.49 -14.43 -13.83
C ARG A 168 -5.93 -15.28 -12.64
N HIS A 169 -5.86 -14.76 -11.42
CA HIS A 169 -6.19 -15.52 -10.23
C HIS A 169 -7.69 -15.84 -10.13
N PRO A 170 -8.12 -17.12 -10.03
CA PRO A 170 -9.53 -17.51 -10.03
C PRO A 170 -10.37 -16.84 -8.95
N THR A 171 -9.86 -16.75 -7.72
CA THR A 171 -10.56 -16.09 -6.61
C THR A 171 -10.76 -14.58 -6.86
N ALA A 172 -9.76 -13.90 -7.40
CA ALA A 172 -9.86 -12.48 -7.74
C ALA A 172 -10.89 -12.27 -8.87
N ARG A 173 -10.85 -13.11 -9.90
CA ARG A 173 -11.85 -13.12 -10.99
C ARG A 173 -13.27 -13.29 -10.47
N SER A 174 -13.50 -14.23 -9.56
CA SER A 174 -14.81 -14.46 -8.94
C SER A 174 -15.33 -13.22 -8.20
N LEU A 175 -14.47 -12.60 -7.37
CA LEU A 175 -14.81 -11.37 -6.66
C LEU A 175 -15.12 -10.20 -7.62
N LEU A 176 -14.37 -10.08 -8.71
CA LEU A 176 -14.60 -9.04 -9.73
C LEU A 176 -15.94 -9.24 -10.46
N PHE A 177 -16.31 -10.47 -10.79
CA PHE A 177 -17.64 -10.75 -11.34
C PHE A 177 -18.76 -10.39 -10.36
N LEU A 178 -18.61 -10.74 -9.08
CA LEU A 178 -19.58 -10.35 -8.04
C LEU A 178 -19.72 -8.82 -7.94
N ARG A 179 -18.61 -8.09 -7.91
CA ARG A 179 -18.62 -6.61 -7.89
C ARG A 179 -19.27 -6.05 -9.15
N ARG A 180 -19.03 -6.66 -10.32
CA ARG A 180 -19.61 -6.21 -11.60
C ARG A 180 -21.11 -6.46 -11.66
N ALA A 181 -21.59 -7.60 -11.15
CA ALA A 181 -23.02 -7.87 -11.02
C ALA A 181 -23.71 -6.82 -10.12
N ARG A 182 -23.09 -6.44 -9.00
CA ARG A 182 -23.61 -5.35 -8.14
C ARG A 182 -23.66 -3.99 -8.87
N ALA A 183 -22.64 -3.67 -9.65
CA ALA A 183 -22.62 -2.44 -10.45
C ALA A 183 -23.70 -2.44 -11.54
N HIS A 184 -24.00 -3.61 -12.16
CA HIS A 184 -25.15 -3.75 -13.07
C HIS A 184 -26.49 -3.57 -12.34
N ALA A 185 -26.67 -4.17 -11.17
CA ALA A 185 -27.89 -3.97 -10.38
C ALA A 185 -28.13 -2.49 -10.01
N ALA A 186 -27.06 -1.70 -9.84
CA ALA A 186 -27.15 -0.26 -9.60
C ALA A 186 -27.51 0.56 -10.85
N LEU A 187 -27.39 0.01 -12.06
CA LEU A 187 -27.82 0.65 -13.30
C LEU A 187 -29.32 0.49 -13.58
N GLY A 188 -29.93 -0.59 -13.08
CA GLY A 188 -31.27 -1.03 -13.47
C GLY A 188 -31.19 -2.10 -14.55
#